data_AF-A0A521NDU4-F1
#
_entry.id   AF-A0A521NDU4-F1
#
_cell.length_a   1.000
_cell.length_b   1.000
_cell.length_c   1.000
_cell.angle_alpha   90.00
_cell.angle_beta   90.00
_cell.angle_gamma   90.00
#
_symmetry.space_group_name_H-M   'P 1'
#
loop_
_entity.id
_entity.type
_entity.pdbx_description
1 polymer ?
#
loop_
_entity_poly.entity_id
_entity_poly.type
_entity_poly.pdbx_seq_one_letter_code
_entity_poly.pdbx_strand_id
1 'polypeptide(L)'
;MAKPRHVVMQVVKRSSGSASHHVEFVMDDNFAERLRQLRSLVPPLGSLNKQRDLVIDKVRVRLPNAIWRSGHGTDSSVDGSCIVIAAEGSFNCGGKDRLTREKLVTYNFSIARLVELHGERPEGETFYIRDGTFANDEPAESPAGRWVASMHELEAVMRVPDAPSDFDTLHEVPLRVDPQQQQAGGTVPQHRTSFF
;
A
#
# COMPACT_ATOMS: atom_id res chain seq x y z
N MET A 1 -7.90 12.59 -14.45
CA MET A 1 -8.14 11.83 -13.21
C MET A 1 -6.81 11.74 -12.49
N ALA A 2 -6.77 11.95 -11.17
CA ALA A 2 -5.56 11.71 -10.40
C ALA A 2 -5.20 10.22 -10.51
N LYS A 3 -3.94 9.91 -10.80
CA LYS A 3 -3.43 8.54 -10.97
C LYS A 3 -2.74 8.08 -9.69
N PRO A 4 -3.44 7.55 -8.68
CA PRO A 4 -2.84 7.27 -7.38
C PRO A 4 -1.92 6.06 -7.45
N ARG A 5 -0.84 6.14 -6.69
CA ARG A 5 0.08 5.05 -6.39
C ARG A 5 0.35 5.05 -4.89
N HIS A 6 0.57 3.87 -4.33
CA HIS A 6 0.91 3.77 -2.91
C HIS A 6 2.42 3.82 -2.78
N VAL A 7 2.95 4.53 -1.79
CA VAL A 7 4.39 4.57 -1.51
C VAL A 7 4.61 4.03 -0.12
N VAL A 8 5.48 3.03 0.01
CA VAL A 8 5.86 2.39 1.27
C VAL A 8 7.37 2.58 1.45
N MET A 9 7.75 3.39 2.43
CA MET A 9 9.15 3.68 2.72
C MET A 9 9.59 3.06 4.05
N GLN A 10 10.71 2.36 4.03
CA GLN A 10 11.33 1.82 5.24
C GLN A 10 11.71 2.92 6.22
N VAL A 11 11.31 2.74 7.48
CA VAL A 11 11.62 3.64 8.60
C VAL A 11 12.73 3.02 9.44
N VAL A 12 13.78 3.80 9.69
CA VAL A 12 14.90 3.42 10.55
C VAL A 12 14.61 3.84 11.99
N LYS A 13 14.53 2.86 12.90
CA LYS A 13 14.58 3.09 14.34
C LYS A 13 16.00 2.84 14.85
N ARG A 14 16.55 3.76 15.66
CA ARG A 14 17.90 3.62 16.23
C ARG A 14 18.02 2.49 17.25
N SER A 15 16.92 2.14 17.91
CA SER A 15 16.87 1.17 19.00
C SER A 15 16.53 -0.24 18.55
N SER A 16 15.93 -0.40 17.37
CA SER A 16 15.48 -1.69 16.85
C SER A 16 15.91 -1.81 15.39
N GLY A 17 16.72 -2.83 15.10
CA GLY A 17 17.07 -3.25 13.73
C GLY A 17 15.87 -3.88 12.99
N SER A 18 14.67 -3.36 13.22
CA SER A 18 13.42 -3.92 12.76
C SER A 18 13.15 -3.51 11.32
N ALA A 19 13.19 -4.50 10.44
CA ALA A 19 12.83 -4.37 9.03
C ALA A 19 11.31 -4.17 8.83
N SER A 20 10.46 -4.25 9.86
CA SER A 20 9.01 -4.12 9.67
C SER A 20 8.50 -2.69 9.70
N HIS A 21 9.33 -1.73 10.13
CA HIS A 21 8.89 -0.34 10.24
C HIS A 21 8.86 0.37 8.90
N HIS A 22 7.72 0.98 8.61
CA HIS A 22 7.54 1.73 7.39
C HIS A 22 6.53 2.86 7.57
N VAL A 23 6.57 3.78 6.61
CA VAL A 23 5.57 4.83 6.43
C VAL A 23 4.94 4.66 5.07
N GLU A 24 3.61 4.78 5.01
CA GLU A 24 2.83 4.70 3.79
C GLU A 24 2.21 6.06 3.48
N PHE A 25 2.13 6.42 2.20
CA PHE A 25 1.36 7.56 1.74
C PHE A 25 0.99 7.39 0.26
N VAL A 26 0.05 8.21 -0.22
CA VAL A 26 -0.39 8.18 -1.61
C VAL A 26 0.39 9.21 -2.44
N MET A 27 0.89 8.76 -3.58
CA MET A 27 1.50 9.56 -4.63
C MET A 27 0.47 9.75 -5.76
N ASP A 28 0.00 10.98 -5.95
CA ASP A 28 -0.82 11.38 -7.10
C ASP A 28 -0.15 12.54 -7.85
N ASP A 29 -0.76 12.99 -8.95
CA ASP A 29 -0.20 14.07 -9.78
C ASP A 29 -0.04 15.38 -9.00
N ASN A 30 -0.93 15.64 -8.04
CA ASN A 30 -0.91 16.83 -7.21
C ASN A 30 0.21 16.77 -6.17
N PHE A 31 0.45 15.60 -5.59
CA PHE A 31 1.56 15.34 -4.69
C PHE A 31 2.89 15.43 -5.43
N ALA A 32 2.99 14.86 -6.64
CA ALA A 32 4.15 14.97 -7.51
C ALA A 32 4.50 16.44 -7.79
N GLU A 33 3.50 17.23 -8.18
CA GLU A 33 3.69 18.65 -8.47
C GLU A 33 4.07 19.45 -7.22
N ARG A 34 3.43 19.18 -6.09
CA ARG A 34 3.81 19.81 -4.81
C ARG A 34 5.24 19.46 -4.40
N LEU A 35 5.70 18.23 -4.61
CA LEU A 35 7.10 17.87 -4.37
C LEU A 35 8.06 18.66 -5.26
N ARG A 36 7.73 18.87 -6.54
CA ARG A 36 8.54 19.71 -7.45
C ARG A 36 8.58 21.16 -6.98
N GLN A 37 7.43 21.71 -6.58
CA GLN A 37 7.33 23.08 -6.05
C GLN A 37 8.17 23.22 -4.78
N LEU A 38 8.02 22.32 -3.81
CA LEU A 38 8.80 22.37 -2.57
C LEU A 38 10.30 22.19 -2.83
N ARG A 39 10.68 21.35 -3.80
CA ARG A 39 12.07 21.21 -4.26
C ARG A 39 12.63 22.53 -4.80
N SER A 40 11.83 23.30 -5.54
CA SER A 40 12.25 24.59 -6.08
C SER A 40 12.55 25.65 -5.00
N LEU A 41 11.97 25.51 -3.80
CA LEU A 41 12.23 26.40 -2.66
C LEU A 41 13.62 26.17 -2.05
N VAL A 42 14.26 25.04 -2.33
CA VAL A 42 15.58 24.69 -1.82
C VAL A 42 16.57 24.76 -3.00
N PRO A 43 17.30 25.86 -3.19
CA PRO A 43 18.22 25.97 -4.33
C PRO A 43 19.37 24.96 -4.20
N PRO A 44 19.86 24.37 -5.31
CA PRO A 44 21.06 23.53 -5.28
C PRO A 44 22.26 24.28 -4.71
N LEU A 45 22.94 23.68 -3.73
CA LEU A 45 24.13 24.27 -3.10
C LEU A 45 25.39 24.00 -3.95
N GLY A 46 25.62 24.85 -4.94
CA GLY A 46 26.89 24.91 -5.67
C GLY A 46 28.02 25.54 -4.85
N SER A 47 29.27 25.41 -5.32
CA SER A 47 30.46 26.03 -4.69
C SER A 47 30.29 27.52 -4.43
N LEU A 48 29.61 28.24 -5.34
CA LEU A 48 29.34 29.68 -5.25
C LEU A 48 28.36 30.06 -4.13
N ASN A 49 27.41 29.19 -3.80
CA ASN A 49 26.35 29.48 -2.81
C ASN A 49 26.68 28.92 -1.42
N LYS A 50 27.60 27.96 -1.30
CA LYS A 50 28.06 27.42 -0.02
C LYS A 50 28.73 28.46 0.89
N GLN A 51 29.23 29.56 0.30
CA GLN A 51 29.91 30.65 1.02
C GLN A 51 28.98 31.84 1.34
N ARG A 52 27.70 31.76 0.99
CA ARG A 52 26.73 32.81 1.36
C ARG A 52 26.33 32.66 2.83
N ASP A 53 26.16 33.78 3.52
CA ASP A 53 25.90 33.81 4.97
C ASP A 53 24.58 33.13 5.37
N LEU A 54 23.54 33.17 4.52
CA LEU A 54 22.23 32.56 4.77
C LEU A 54 21.70 31.85 3.53
N VAL A 55 21.53 30.53 3.61
CA VAL A 55 20.93 29.71 2.55
C VAL A 55 19.93 28.71 3.12
N ILE A 56 18.81 28.53 2.41
CA ILE A 56 17.84 27.46 2.70
C ILE A 56 18.42 26.15 2.17
N ASP A 57 18.95 25.31 3.06
CA ASP A 57 19.45 23.97 2.72
C ASP A 57 18.35 22.89 2.78
N LYS A 58 17.34 23.11 3.64
CA LYS A 58 16.25 22.15 3.85
C LYS A 58 14.93 22.83 4.08
N VAL A 59 13.86 22.21 3.60
CA VAL A 59 12.47 22.59 3.88
C VAL A 59 11.77 21.41 4.51
N ARG A 60 11.09 21.66 5.64
CA ARG A 60 10.28 20.65 6.34
C ARG A 60 8.81 21.02 6.23
N VAL A 61 8.00 20.09 5.74
CA VAL A 61 6.56 20.28 5.51
C VAL A 61 5.79 19.15 6.17
N ARG A 62 4.60 19.44 6.69
CA ARG A 62 3.73 18.43 7.29
C ARG A 62 3.30 17.38 6.25
N LEU A 63 3.25 16.12 6.67
CA LEU A 63 2.76 15.00 5.89
C LEU A 63 1.48 14.45 6.56
N PRO A 64 0.29 15.02 6.27
CA PRO A 64 -0.91 14.76 7.06
C PRO A 64 -1.52 13.37 6.85
N ASN A 65 -1.35 12.77 5.67
CA ASN A 65 -2.01 11.52 5.29
C ASN A 65 -1.06 10.33 5.32
N ALA A 66 0.06 10.45 6.04
CA ALA A 66 1.00 9.35 6.17
C ALA A 66 0.56 8.38 7.27
N ILE A 67 0.58 7.10 6.93
CA ILE A 67 0.31 6.00 7.84
C ILE A 67 1.64 5.50 8.36
N TRP A 68 1.84 5.49 9.68
CA TRP A 68 3.11 5.05 10.29
C TRP A 68 2.94 3.72 11.00
N ARG A 69 3.73 2.72 10.61
CA ARG A 69 3.77 1.42 11.26
C ARG A 69 5.07 1.25 12.03
N SER A 70 5.06 1.66 13.30
CA SER A 70 6.25 1.66 14.17
C SER A 70 6.32 0.49 15.16
N GLY A 71 5.47 -0.54 15.00
CA GLY A 71 5.47 -1.77 15.83
C GLY A 71 4.62 -1.72 17.11
N HIS A 72 4.08 -0.57 17.50
CA HIS A 72 3.23 -0.40 18.68
C HIS A 72 1.79 0.02 18.34
N GLY A 73 1.30 -0.33 17.15
CA GLY A 73 -0.01 0.05 16.62
C GLY A 73 0.08 1.00 15.41
N THR A 74 -1.06 1.27 14.78
CA THR A 74 -1.21 2.11 13.59
C THR A 74 -1.52 3.56 13.94
N ASP A 75 -0.93 4.51 13.20
CA ASP A 75 -1.28 5.93 12.97
C ASP A 75 -1.40 6.90 14.16
N SER A 76 -1.98 6.51 15.29
CA SER A 76 -2.23 7.42 16.41
C SER A 76 -1.00 7.64 17.32
N SER A 77 0.12 7.01 17.01
CA SER A 77 1.33 7.00 17.83
C SER A 77 2.45 7.89 17.32
N VAL A 78 2.29 8.62 16.21
CA VAL A 78 3.38 9.45 15.66
C VAL A 78 3.05 10.94 15.68
N ASP A 79 3.83 11.70 16.45
CA ASP A 79 3.75 13.15 16.50
C ASP A 79 4.64 13.79 15.41
N GLY A 80 4.16 14.86 14.79
CA GLY A 80 4.98 15.72 13.92
C GLY A 80 5.40 15.10 12.59
N SER A 81 4.54 14.27 11.99
CA SER A 81 4.78 13.66 10.67
C SER A 81 5.06 14.71 9.60
N CYS A 82 6.17 14.52 8.87
CA CYS A 82 6.67 15.48 7.91
C CYS A 82 7.45 14.83 6.76
N ILE A 83 7.58 15.57 5.67
CA ILE A 83 8.61 15.38 4.65
C ILE A 83 9.68 16.45 4.84
N VAL A 84 10.94 16.06 4.76
CA VAL A 84 12.09 16.95 4.73
C VAL A 84 12.71 16.87 3.33
N ILE A 85 12.76 17.99 2.64
CA ILE A 85 13.39 18.12 1.32
C ILE A 85 14.73 18.81 1.50
N ALA A 86 15.75 18.25 0.87
CA ALA A 86 17.11 18.72 0.99
C ALA A 86 17.67 19.23 -0.35
N ALA A 87 18.71 20.05 -0.30
CA ALA A 87 19.22 20.80 -1.44
C ALA A 87 19.77 19.94 -2.57
N GLU A 88 20.11 18.68 -2.30
CA GLU A 88 20.50 17.67 -3.29
C GLU A 88 19.32 17.16 -4.13
N GLY A 89 18.08 17.51 -3.78
CA GLY A 89 16.88 17.03 -4.46
C GLY A 89 16.39 15.67 -4.01
N SER A 90 16.78 15.30 -2.80
CA SER A 90 16.24 14.15 -2.09
C SER A 90 15.18 14.60 -1.08
N PHE A 91 14.38 13.64 -0.63
CA PHE A 91 13.51 13.80 0.52
C PHE A 91 13.61 12.61 1.46
N ASN A 92 13.26 12.82 2.73
CA ASN A 92 12.96 11.75 3.68
C ASN A 92 11.66 12.08 4.42
N CYS A 93 11.03 11.05 4.97
CA CYS A 93 9.93 11.20 5.90
C CYS A 93 10.45 11.18 7.33
N GLY A 94 9.87 12.00 8.19
CA GLY A 94 10.25 12.12 9.59
C GLY A 94 9.02 12.17 10.51
N GLY A 95 9.20 11.68 11.73
CA GLY A 95 8.18 11.71 12.78
C GLY A 95 8.80 11.43 14.15
N LYS A 96 7.98 11.45 15.19
CA LYS A 96 8.38 11.07 16.54
C LYS A 96 7.37 10.07 17.10
N ASP A 97 7.84 8.88 17.46
CA ASP A 97 7.03 7.90 18.18
C ASP A 97 6.64 8.49 19.54
N ARG A 98 5.34 8.60 19.81
CA ARG A 98 4.79 9.24 21.00
C ARG A 98 5.04 8.40 22.25
N LEU A 99 4.99 7.07 22.11
CA LEU A 99 5.14 6.13 23.21
C LEU A 99 6.61 6.02 23.60
N THR A 100 7.48 5.69 22.64
CA THR A 100 8.90 5.49 22.91
C THR A 100 9.69 6.79 22.92
N ARG A 101 9.09 7.90 22.47
CA ARG A 101 9.73 9.21 22.26
C ARG A 101 10.84 9.19 21.20
N GLU A 102 10.98 8.09 20.45
CA GLU A 102 12.04 7.92 19.47
C GLU A 102 11.80 8.70 18.18
N LYS A 103 12.89 9.14 17.56
CA LYS A 103 12.83 9.76 16.23
C LYS A 103 12.66 8.67 15.17
N LEU A 104 11.64 8.83 14.34
CA LEU A 104 11.40 8.02 13.14
C LEU A 104 11.93 8.78 11.92
N VAL A 105 12.68 8.09 11.07
CA VAL A 105 13.24 8.69 9.84
C VAL A 105 13.39 7.64 8.76
N THR A 106 13.11 7.98 7.51
CA THR A 106 13.42 7.11 6.37
C THR A 106 14.79 7.46 5.79
N TYR A 107 15.34 6.59 4.95
CA TYR A 107 16.45 6.97 4.09
C TYR A 107 16.02 8.07 3.11
N ASN A 108 17.00 8.84 2.64
CA ASN A 108 16.79 9.83 1.59
C ASN A 108 16.47 9.11 0.27
N PHE A 109 15.47 9.60 -0.45
CA PHE A 109 15.10 9.14 -1.78
C PHE A 109 15.03 10.31 -2.77
N SER A 110 15.39 10.08 -4.03
CA SER A 110 15.40 11.12 -5.06
C SER A 110 13.97 11.54 -5.44
N ILE A 111 13.68 12.85 -5.37
CA ILE A 111 12.39 13.39 -5.80
C ILE A 111 12.22 13.17 -7.30
N ALA A 112 13.27 13.41 -8.10
CA ALA A 112 13.23 13.21 -9.55
C ALA A 112 12.90 11.76 -9.89
N ARG A 113 13.51 10.80 -9.19
CA ARG A 113 13.26 9.38 -9.41
C ARG A 113 11.83 8.98 -9.01
N LEU A 114 11.31 9.47 -7.88
CA LEU A 114 9.93 9.19 -7.49
C LEU A 114 8.93 9.72 -8.52
N VAL A 115 9.18 10.92 -9.04
CA VAL A 115 8.36 11.56 -10.06
C VAL A 115 8.42 10.81 -11.40
N GLU A 116 9.61 10.37 -11.81
CA GLU A 116 9.80 9.55 -13.01
C GLU A 116 9.04 8.22 -12.90
N LEU A 117 9.20 7.49 -11.78
CA LEU A 117 8.47 6.26 -11.50
C LEU A 117 6.95 6.47 -11.57
N HIS A 118 6.44 7.59 -11.02
CA HIS A 118 5.03 7.95 -11.11
C HIS A 118 4.55 8.20 -12.55
N GLY A 119 5.44 8.64 -13.45
CA GLY A 119 5.12 8.79 -14.88
C GLY A 119 5.16 7.47 -15.65
N GLU A 120 6.07 6.56 -15.29
CA GLU A 120 6.35 5.33 -16.05
C GLU A 120 5.53 4.12 -15.60
N ARG A 121 5.24 4.00 -14.30
CA ARG A 121 4.65 2.80 -13.71
C ARG A 121 3.13 2.79 -13.85
N PRO A 122 2.48 1.62 -13.91
CA PRO A 122 1.03 1.50 -13.88
C PRO A 122 0.36 2.24 -12.71
N GLU A 123 -0.89 2.65 -12.92
CA GLU A 123 -1.73 3.21 -11.85
C GLU A 123 -2.05 2.13 -10.82
N GLY A 124 -2.14 2.51 -9.55
CA GLY A 124 -2.41 1.56 -8.45
C GLY A 124 -1.22 0.71 -8.00
N GLU A 125 -0.06 0.79 -8.67
CA GLU A 125 1.15 0.10 -8.20
C GLU A 125 1.62 0.66 -6.84
N THR A 126 2.10 -0.23 -5.97
CA THR A 126 2.75 0.13 -4.71
C THR A 126 4.26 0.24 -4.94
N PHE A 127 4.83 1.40 -4.64
CA PHE A 127 6.26 1.68 -4.67
C PHE A 127 6.90 1.37 -3.32
N TYR A 128 7.69 0.30 -3.28
CA TYR A 128 8.49 -0.05 -2.13
C TYR A 128 9.85 0.63 -2.21
N ILE A 129 10.21 1.37 -1.16
CA ILE A 129 11.49 2.09 -1.07
C ILE A 129 12.20 1.64 0.21
N ARG A 130 13.37 1.04 0.03
CA ARG A 130 14.18 0.46 1.11
C ARG A 130 15.63 0.92 0.98
N ASP A 131 16.26 1.28 2.08
CA ASP A 131 17.66 1.74 2.10
C ASP A 131 17.94 2.87 1.08
N GLY A 132 16.94 3.71 0.77
CA GLY A 132 17.04 4.80 -0.21
C GLY A 132 16.98 4.37 -1.67
N THR A 133 16.60 3.11 -1.96
CA THR A 133 16.53 2.53 -3.30
C THR A 133 15.11 2.02 -3.59
N PHE A 134 14.71 2.05 -4.86
CA PHE A 134 13.43 1.50 -5.31
C PHE A 134 13.52 -0.03 -5.35
N ALA A 135 12.74 -0.70 -4.50
CA ALA A 135 12.88 -2.12 -4.21
C ALA A 135 12.08 -3.03 -5.15
N ASN A 136 11.08 -2.52 -5.88
CA ASN A 136 10.24 -3.36 -6.75
C ASN A 136 11.04 -4.05 -7.87
N ASP A 137 12.14 -3.43 -8.31
CA ASP A 137 12.98 -3.94 -9.41
C ASP A 137 14.12 -4.84 -8.91
N GLU A 138 14.27 -4.99 -7.59
CA GLU A 138 15.33 -5.81 -7.01
C GLU A 138 14.98 -7.30 -7.09
N PRO A 139 15.98 -8.20 -7.23
CA PRO A 139 15.73 -9.64 -7.24
C PRO A 139 14.99 -10.11 -5.98
N ALA A 140 14.06 -11.06 -6.12
CA ALA A 140 13.26 -11.56 -4.99
C ALA A 140 14.10 -12.09 -3.81
N GLU A 141 15.24 -12.70 -4.12
CA GLU A 141 16.18 -13.23 -3.12
C GLU A 141 17.06 -12.17 -2.46
N SER A 142 17.05 -10.94 -2.97
CA SER A 142 17.80 -9.84 -2.39
C SER A 142 17.19 -9.42 -1.04
N PRO A 143 17.95 -8.74 -0.17
CA PRO A 143 17.41 -8.16 1.05
C PRO A 143 16.21 -7.24 0.80
N ALA A 144 16.17 -6.56 -0.36
CA ALA A 144 15.04 -5.72 -0.75
C ALA A 144 13.84 -6.53 -1.23
N GLY A 145 14.04 -7.56 -2.06
CA GLY A 145 12.98 -8.45 -2.51
C GLY A 145 12.30 -9.19 -1.35
N ARG A 146 13.09 -9.71 -0.40
CA ARG A 146 12.57 -10.36 0.82
C ARG A 146 11.80 -9.40 1.71
N TRP A 147 12.22 -8.14 1.76
CA TRP A 147 11.49 -7.12 2.50
C TRP A 147 10.13 -6.82 1.86
N VAL A 148 10.10 -6.63 0.53
CA VAL A 148 8.85 -6.46 -0.23
C VAL A 148 7.91 -7.65 0.00
N ALA A 149 8.41 -8.88 -0.07
CA ALA A 149 7.61 -10.07 0.24
C ALA A 149 7.01 -10.02 1.65
N SER A 150 7.80 -9.65 2.67
CA SER A 150 7.28 -9.51 4.04
C SER A 150 6.25 -8.37 4.20
N MET A 151 6.32 -7.31 3.39
CA MET A 151 5.28 -6.27 3.38
C MET A 151 3.97 -6.81 2.80
N HIS A 152 4.02 -7.61 1.73
CA HIS A 152 2.82 -8.26 1.19
C HIS A 152 2.18 -9.24 2.17
N GLU A 153 2.99 -10.02 2.88
CA GLU A 153 2.50 -10.91 3.95
C GLU A 153 1.84 -10.11 5.08
N LEU A 154 2.45 -9.00 5.49
CA LEU A 154 1.89 -8.11 6.50
C LEU A 154 0.56 -7.51 6.03
N GLU A 155 0.47 -7.01 4.80
CA GLU A 155 -0.78 -6.51 4.20
C GLU A 155 -1.87 -7.60 4.19
N ALA A 156 -1.52 -8.85 3.90
CA ALA A 156 -2.46 -9.98 3.90
C ALA A 156 -2.99 -10.30 5.30
N VAL A 157 -2.14 -10.24 6.33
CA VAL A 157 -2.55 -10.44 7.73
C VAL A 157 -3.39 -9.26 8.25
N MET A 158 -3.12 -8.04 7.76
CA MET A 158 -3.82 -6.84 8.19
C MET A 158 -5.16 -6.61 7.49
N ARG A 159 -5.40 -7.20 6.31
CA ARG A 159 -6.76 -7.32 5.79
C ARG A 159 -7.53 -8.28 6.69
N VAL A 160 -8.40 -7.72 7.54
CA VAL A 160 -9.46 -8.49 8.20
C VAL A 160 -10.17 -9.26 7.07
N PRO A 161 -10.24 -10.61 7.11
CA PRO A 161 -11.08 -11.32 6.16
C PRO A 161 -12.47 -10.71 6.28
N ASP A 162 -13.04 -10.24 5.18
CA ASP A 162 -14.47 -9.94 5.16
C ASP A 162 -15.15 -11.15 5.79
N ALA A 163 -15.85 -10.93 6.91
CA ALA A 163 -16.57 -12.00 7.58
C ALA A 163 -17.37 -12.73 6.50
N PRO A 164 -17.32 -14.08 6.45
CA PRO A 164 -18.05 -14.82 5.43
C PRO A 164 -19.49 -14.29 5.45
N SER A 165 -19.91 -13.71 4.32
CA SER A 165 -21.23 -13.13 4.20
C SER A 165 -22.25 -14.21 4.56
N ASP A 166 -23.15 -13.92 5.50
CA ASP A 166 -24.23 -14.82 5.95
C ASP A 166 -25.15 -15.30 4.81
N PHE A 167 -24.96 -14.80 3.58
CA PHE A 167 -25.67 -15.23 2.39
C PHE A 167 -25.34 -16.65 1.92
N ASP A 168 -24.25 -17.25 2.39
CA ASP A 168 -23.85 -18.61 1.98
C ASP A 168 -24.48 -19.74 2.81
N THR A 169 -25.40 -19.41 3.73
CA THR A 169 -26.16 -20.41 4.52
C THR A 169 -27.51 -20.80 3.91
N LEU A 170 -27.88 -20.26 2.74
CA LEU A 170 -29.12 -20.61 2.02
C LEU A 170 -28.89 -21.72 0.98
N HIS A 171 -28.23 -22.81 1.37
CA HIS A 171 -28.33 -24.08 0.65
C HIS A 171 -29.27 -25.00 1.43
N GLU A 172 -30.57 -24.87 1.15
CA GLU A 172 -31.57 -25.95 1.10
C GLU A 172 -32.98 -25.32 1.16
N VAL A 173 -33.44 -24.79 0.03
CA VAL A 173 -34.88 -24.71 -0.23
C VAL A 173 -35.23 -26.00 -0.98
N PRO A 174 -36.00 -26.94 -0.39
CA PRO A 174 -36.45 -28.10 -1.13
C PRO A 174 -37.39 -27.62 -2.24
N LEU A 175 -36.99 -27.81 -3.49
CA LEU A 175 -37.89 -27.70 -4.63
C LEU A 175 -39.05 -28.70 -4.40
N ARG A 176 -40.27 -28.17 -4.28
CA ARG A 176 -41.50 -28.96 -4.32
C ARG A 176 -41.48 -29.80 -5.60
N VAL A 177 -41.40 -31.11 -5.44
CA VAL A 177 -41.54 -32.07 -6.53
C VAL A 177 -43.04 -32.26 -6.77
N ASP A 178 -43.53 -31.90 -7.96
CA ASP A 178 -44.88 -32.23 -8.40
C ASP A 178 -45.06 -33.77 -8.45
N PRO A 179 -46.05 -34.36 -7.76
CA PRO A 179 -46.28 -35.79 -7.80
C PRO A 179 -47.16 -36.14 -9.00
N GLN A 180 -46.58 -36.18 -10.21
CA GLN A 180 -47.31 -36.72 -11.35
C GLN A 180 -46.43 -37.33 -12.44
N GLN A 181 -45.50 -38.22 -12.07
CA GLN A 181 -44.96 -39.22 -13.00
C GLN A 181 -44.07 -40.23 -12.27
N GLN A 182 -44.65 -41.36 -11.83
CA GLN A 182 -44.05 -42.69 -11.91
C GLN A 182 -44.92 -43.71 -11.18
N GLN A 183 -45.63 -44.53 -11.94
CA GLN A 183 -45.65 -45.97 -11.70
C GLN A 183 -46.08 -46.67 -12.99
N ALA A 184 -45.09 -47.23 -13.67
CA ALA A 184 -45.27 -48.24 -14.71
C ALA A 184 -44.99 -49.62 -14.09
N GLY A 185 -45.80 -50.61 -14.49
CA GLY A 185 -45.65 -52.04 -14.21
C GLY A 185 -46.87 -52.61 -13.49
N GLY A 186 -47.69 -53.53 -14.01
CA GLY A 186 -47.67 -54.33 -15.24
C GLY A 186 -48.72 -55.47 -15.07
N THR A 187 -48.99 -56.23 -16.15
CA THR A 187 -49.76 -57.52 -16.26
C THR A 187 -51.31 -57.38 -16.33
N VAL A 188 -52.13 -57.98 -17.23
CA VAL A 188 -52.09 -58.96 -18.36
C VAL A 188 -53.36 -58.69 -19.24
N PRO A 189 -53.49 -59.13 -20.52
CA PRO A 189 -54.52 -58.62 -21.45
C PRO A 189 -55.79 -59.49 -21.49
N GLN A 190 -56.92 -58.89 -21.90
CA GLN A 190 -58.04 -59.64 -22.48
C GLN A 190 -58.63 -58.92 -23.69
N HIS A 191 -58.54 -59.63 -24.82
CA HIS A 191 -59.17 -59.34 -26.08
C HIS A 191 -60.67 -59.68 -25.97
N ARG A 192 -61.57 -58.73 -26.30
CA ARG A 192 -62.78 -59.06 -27.06
C ARG A 192 -63.42 -57.84 -27.72
N THR A 193 -63.52 -57.97 -29.02
CA THR A 193 -64.30 -57.21 -30.00
C THR A 193 -65.79 -57.21 -29.71
N SER A 194 -66.47 -56.11 -30.03
CA SER A 194 -67.68 -56.13 -30.87
C SER A 194 -68.12 -54.71 -31.25
N PHE A 195 -68.27 -54.51 -32.57
CA PHE A 195 -69.03 -53.43 -33.19
C PHE A 195 -70.53 -53.65 -32.95
N PHE A 196 -71.21 -52.58 -32.56
CA PHE A 196 -72.42 -51.94 -33.11
C PHE A 196 -73.20 -51.25 -31.99
#